data_AF-A0A966KNY9-F1
#
_entry.id   AF-A0A966KNY9-F1
#
_cell.length_a   1.000
_cell.length_b   1.000
_cell.length_c   1.000
_cell.angle_alpha   90.00
_cell.angle_beta   90.00
_cell.angle_gamma   90.00
#
_symmetry.space_group_name_H-M   'P 1'
#
loop_
_entity.id
_entity.type
_entity.pdbx_description
1 polymer ?
#
loop_
_entity_poly.entity_id
_entity_poly.type
_entity_poly.pdbx_seq_one_letter_code
_entity_poly.pdbx_strand_id
1 'polypeptide(L)'
;KDVNLLQRFVSDRSKIRGRRVNGNDVQQQRDIANAIKNSREMALMPYTKRVSQTRAGRPPRDGDDRPRRPRDEEAATPPVEAQVEAVETDATDEVEA
;
A
#
# COMPACT_ATOMS: atom_id res chain seq x y z
N LYS A 1 12.48 -21.42 -28.25
CA LYS A 1 11.55 -20.93 -27.19
C LYS A 1 12.39 -20.66 -25.95
N ASP A 2 12.67 -19.40 -25.65
CA ASP A 2 13.65 -19.06 -24.62
C ASP A 2 13.03 -19.03 -23.23
N VAL A 3 12.88 -20.23 -22.65
CA VAL A 3 12.30 -20.44 -21.31
C VAL A 3 13.10 -19.69 -20.25
N ASN A 4 14.43 -19.64 -20.39
CA ASN A 4 15.33 -18.95 -19.46
C ASN A 4 15.05 -17.45 -19.37
N LEU A 5 14.70 -16.81 -20.49
CA LEU A 5 14.32 -15.40 -20.52
C LEU A 5 12.98 -15.18 -19.80
N LEU A 6 11.98 -16.01 -20.12
CA LEU A 6 10.64 -15.94 -19.52
C LEU A 6 10.67 -16.19 -18.00
N GLN A 7 11.61 -17.02 -17.53
CA GLN A 7 11.76 -17.33 -16.11
C GLN A 7 12.13 -16.10 -15.27
N ARG A 8 12.85 -15.12 -15.84
CA ARG A 8 13.19 -13.84 -15.18
C ARG A 8 11.95 -12.98 -14.90
N PHE A 9 10.91 -13.11 -15.72
CA PHE A 9 9.65 -12.38 -15.54
C PHE A 9 8.65 -13.09 -14.61
N VAL A 10 9.05 -14.20 -13.99
CA VAL A 10 8.21 -15.03 -13.12
C VAL A 10 8.80 -15.13 -11.72
N SER A 11 7.97 -14.89 -10.71
CA SER A 11 8.29 -15.08 -9.29
C SER A 11 8.59 -16.54 -8.96
N ASP A 12 9.30 -16.80 -7.87
CA ASP A 12 9.63 -18.14 -7.37
C ASP A 12 8.38 -19.01 -7.15
N ARG A 13 7.22 -18.39 -6.88
CA ARG A 13 5.91 -19.05 -6.79
C ARG A 13 5.27 -19.41 -8.12
N SER A 14 6.01 -19.23 -9.22
CA SER A 14 5.51 -19.37 -10.59
C SER A 14 4.37 -18.39 -10.91
N LYS A 15 4.41 -17.16 -10.38
CA LYS A 15 3.46 -16.09 -10.72
C LYS A 15 4.12 -15.06 -11.64
N ILE A 16 3.40 -14.58 -12.65
CA ILE A 16 3.92 -13.56 -13.58
C ILE A 16 4.11 -12.26 -12.80
N ARG A 17 5.31 -11.66 -12.85
CA ARG A 17 5.59 -10.37 -12.22
C ARG A 17 4.85 -9.26 -12.97
N GLY A 18 4.31 -8.29 -12.23
CA GLY A 18 3.60 -7.15 -12.81
C GLY A 18 4.55 -6.18 -13.53
N ARG A 19 3.99 -5.40 -14.47
CA ARG A 19 4.71 -4.40 -15.28
C ARG A 19 5.61 -3.49 -14.44
N ARG A 20 5.12 -3.01 -13.29
CA ARG A 20 5.84 -2.09 -12.39
C ARG A 20 7.14 -2.65 -11.82
N VAL A 21 7.24 -3.97 -11.67
CA VAL A 21 8.43 -4.62 -11.07
C VAL A 21 9.56 -4.70 -12.09
N ASN A 22 9.22 -5.00 -13.35
CA ASN A 22 10.22 -5.21 -14.39
C ASN A 22 10.48 -3.94 -15.21
N GLY A 23 9.65 -2.90 -15.10
CA GLY A 23 9.77 -1.66 -15.87
C GLY A 23 9.35 -1.77 -17.34
N ASN A 24 8.60 -2.80 -17.72
CA ASN A 24 8.19 -3.04 -19.11
C ASN A 24 7.10 -2.05 -19.57
N ASP A 25 6.88 -1.92 -20.88
CA ASP A 25 5.68 -1.27 -21.40
C ASP A 25 4.44 -2.21 -21.40
N VAL A 26 3.24 -1.65 -21.61
CA VAL A 26 1.96 -2.39 -21.66
C VAL A 26 1.97 -3.42 -22.79
N GLN A 27 2.48 -3.06 -23.98
CA GLN A 27 2.55 -3.97 -25.12
C GLN A 27 3.47 -5.15 -24.82
N GLN A 28 4.70 -4.85 -24.38
CA GLN A 28 5.70 -5.86 -23.99
C GLN A 28 5.17 -6.79 -22.88
N GLN A 29 4.45 -6.24 -21.90
CA GLN A 29 3.87 -7.06 -20.83
C GLN A 29 2.81 -8.03 -21.35
N ARG A 30 2.01 -7.65 -22.35
CA ARG A 30 1.03 -8.55 -23.00
C ARG A 30 1.74 -9.67 -23.74
N ASP A 31 2.80 -9.35 -24.48
CA ASP A 31 3.57 -10.34 -25.23
C ASP A 31 4.25 -11.34 -24.31
N ILE A 32 4.87 -10.86 -23.23
CA ILE A 32 5.48 -11.71 -22.19
C ILE A 32 4.42 -12.59 -21.53
N ALA A 33 3.25 -12.04 -21.19
CA ALA A 33 2.17 -12.81 -20.57
C ALA A 33 1.67 -13.93 -21.49
N ASN A 34 1.51 -13.66 -22.78
CA ASN A 34 1.10 -14.65 -23.79
C ASN A 34 2.19 -15.71 -23.99
N ALA A 35 3.46 -15.31 -24.08
CA ALA A 35 4.58 -16.24 -24.19
C ALA A 35 4.68 -17.17 -22.98
N ILE A 36 4.47 -16.66 -21.76
CA ILE A 36 4.47 -17.48 -20.55
C ILE A 36 3.29 -18.46 -20.54
N LYS A 37 2.10 -18.05 -20.99
CA LYS A 37 0.93 -18.95 -21.09
C LYS A 37 1.21 -20.08 -22.08
N ASN A 38 1.69 -19.77 -23.28
CA ASN A 38 2.03 -20.76 -24.30
C ASN A 38 3.13 -21.72 -23.81
N SER A 39 4.13 -21.21 -23.08
CA SER A 39 5.19 -22.01 -22.47
C SER A 39 4.63 -23.01 -21.44
N ARG A 40 3.62 -22.62 -20.66
CA ARG A 40 2.96 -23.48 -19.67
C ARG A 40 2.05 -24.53 -20.31
N GLU A 41 1.36 -24.18 -21.39
CA GLU A 41 0.59 -25.14 -22.20
C GLU A 41 1.51 -26.22 -22.77
N MET A 42 2.75 -25.86 -23.11
CA MET A 42 3.78 -26.79 -23.57
C MET A 42 4.56 -27.47 -22.45
N ALA A 43 4.10 -27.35 -21.19
CA ALA A 43 4.74 -27.93 -20.00
C ALA A 43 6.21 -27.51 -19.78
N LEU A 44 6.68 -26.44 -20.40
CA LEU A 44 8.05 -25.93 -20.23
C LEU A 44 8.21 -25.13 -18.92
N MET A 45 7.10 -24.66 -18.35
CA MET A 45 7.07 -23.91 -17.08
C MET A 45 5.90 -24.36 -16.20
N PRO A 46 6.07 -24.42 -14.87
CA PRO A 46 5.00 -24.78 -13.96
C PRO A 46 3.96 -23.65 -13.77
N TYR A 47 2.71 -24.04 -13.51
CA TYR A 47 1.64 -23.12 -13.14
C TYR A 47 1.71 -22.65 -11.68
N THR A 48 2.18 -23.53 -10.79
CA THR A 48 2.31 -23.25 -9.35
C THR A 48 3.54 -23.94 -8.79
N LYS A 49 4.20 -23.30 -7.83
CA LYS A 49 5.18 -23.92 -6.94
C LYS A 49 4.68 -23.72 -5.52
N ARG A 50 4.53 -24.81 -4.76
CA ARG A 50 4.27 -24.70 -3.31
C ARG A 50 5.55 -24.17 -2.67
N VAL A 51 5.49 -22.96 -2.16
CA VAL A 51 6.53 -22.47 -1.24
C VAL A 51 6.12 -22.95 0.13
N SER A 52 6.82 -23.97 0.64
CA SER A 52 6.75 -24.32 2.05
C SER A 52 7.31 -23.13 2.83
N GLN A 53 6.48 -22.17 3.20
CA GLN A 53 6.84 -21.28 4.29
C GLN A 53 6.95 -22.18 5.51
N THR A 54 8.18 -22.54 5.87
CA THR A 54 8.46 -23.10 7.18
C THR A 54 7.99 -22.05 8.16
N ARG A 55 6.77 -22.21 8.68
CA ARG A 55 6.29 -21.40 9.78
C ARG A 55 7.18 -21.79 10.95
N ALA A 56 8.27 -21.06 11.15
CA ALA A 56 8.94 -21.07 12.44
C ALA A 56 7.84 -20.81 13.47
N GLY A 57 7.66 -21.76 14.39
CA GLY A 57 6.60 -21.71 15.39
C GLY A 57 6.59 -20.33 16.02
N ARG A 58 5.39 -19.73 16.10
CA ARG A 58 5.19 -18.47 16.82
C ARG A 58 5.82 -18.66 18.21
N PRO A 59 6.78 -17.81 18.64
CA PRO A 59 7.33 -17.92 19.97
C PRO A 59 6.19 -17.78 21.00
N PRO A 60 6.28 -18.46 22.16
CA PRO A 60 5.35 -18.23 23.27
C PRO A 60 5.25 -16.74 23.54
N ARG A 61 4.02 -16.23 23.61
CA ARG A 61 3.75 -14.81 23.85
C ARG A 61 3.86 -14.57 25.35
N ASP A 62 5.07 -14.52 25.86
CA ASP A 62 5.32 -14.10 27.25
C ASP A 62 5.17 -12.57 27.32
N GLY A 63 4.22 -12.10 28.11
CA GLY A 63 4.10 -10.68 28.48
C GLY A 63 2.84 -9.97 28.00
N ASP A 64 1.68 -10.37 28.53
CA ASP A 64 0.49 -9.50 28.64
C ASP A 64 0.39 -8.85 30.04
N ASP A 65 1.53 -8.63 30.73
CA ASP A 65 1.65 -7.78 31.93
C ASP A 65 1.87 -6.32 31.55
N ARG A 66 1.06 -5.79 30.63
CA ARG A 66 1.00 -4.33 30.42
C ARG A 66 0.00 -3.76 31.42
N PRO A 67 0.41 -2.95 32.40
CA PRO A 67 -0.54 -2.27 33.27
C PRO A 67 -1.47 -1.41 32.40
N ARG A 68 -2.77 -1.57 32.59
CA ARG A 68 -3.76 -0.67 32.00
C ARG A 68 -3.47 0.73 32.54
N ARG A 69 -3.17 1.67 31.65
CA ARG A 69 -3.06 3.08 32.05
C ARG A 69 -4.38 3.50 32.72
N PRO A 70 -4.36 4.14 33.90
CA PRO A 70 -5.55 4.73 34.49
C PRO A 70 -6.16 5.71 33.51
N ARG A 71 -7.47 5.61 33.29
CA ARG A 71 -8.23 6.50 32.43
C ARG A 71 -8.72 7.67 33.27
N ASP A 72 -7.81 8.47 33.81
CA ASP A 72 -8.18 9.66 34.58
C ASP A 72 -7.23 10.79 34.18
N GLU A 73 -7.70 11.57 33.20
CA GLU A 73 -7.58 13.03 33.04
C GLU A 73 -7.92 13.32 31.58
N GLU A 74 -9.21 13.18 31.29
CA GLU A 74 -9.86 13.95 30.25
C GLU A 74 -9.59 15.42 30.58
N ALA A 75 -8.56 15.98 29.95
CA ALA A 75 -8.27 17.40 30.01
C ALA A 75 -9.55 18.12 29.60
N ALA A 76 -10.25 18.67 30.60
CA ALA A 76 -11.37 19.55 30.41
C ALA A 76 -10.87 20.73 29.56
N THR A 77 -11.16 20.72 28.26
CA THR A 77 -11.13 21.94 27.47
C THR A 77 -12.21 22.84 28.06
N PRO A 78 -11.86 24.00 28.68
CA PRO A 78 -12.89 24.93 29.11
C PRO A 78 -13.66 25.42 27.88
N PRO A 79 -14.98 25.67 27.98
CA PRO A 79 -15.74 26.24 26.89
C PRO A 79 -15.19 27.64 26.61
N VAL A 80 -14.74 27.86 25.38
CA VAL A 80 -14.42 29.20 24.89
C VAL A 80 -15.72 30.00 24.87
N GLU A 81 -15.84 30.91 25.83
CA GLU A 81 -16.93 31.88 25.91
C GLU A 81 -16.91 32.75 24.66
N ALA A 82 -18.05 32.76 23.97
CA ALA A 82 -18.32 33.57 22.81
C ALA A 82 -18.29 35.06 23.19
N GLN A 83 -17.24 35.77 22.76
CA GLN A 83 -17.28 37.21 22.63
C GLN A 83 -17.57 37.54 21.16
N VAL A 84 -18.85 37.74 20.89
CA VAL A 84 -19.33 38.48 19.74
C VAL A 84 -19.09 39.96 20.02
N GLU A 85 -18.00 40.53 19.51
CA GLU A 85 -17.93 41.98 19.38
C GLU A 85 -18.61 42.37 18.07
N ALA A 86 -19.71 43.11 18.26
CA ALA A 86 -20.46 43.76 17.22
C ALA A 86 -19.69 44.99 16.71
N VAL A 87 -19.69 45.12 15.38
CA VAL A 87 -19.96 46.35 14.61
C VAL A 87 -19.17 47.61 14.95
N GLU A 88 -18.39 48.09 13.97
CA GLU A 88 -18.65 49.43 13.41
C GLU A 88 -18.19 49.48 11.95
N THR A 89 -19.16 49.60 11.04
CA THR A 89 -18.92 50.09 9.69
C THR A 89 -18.97 51.61 9.77
N ASP A 90 -17.86 52.29 9.49
CA ASP A 90 -17.92 53.69 9.11
C ASP A 90 -17.42 53.84 7.67
N ALA A 91 -18.23 54.56 6.92
CA ALA A 91 -18.07 54.86 5.52
C ALA A 91 -17.16 56.07 5.34
N THR A 92 -16.86 56.40 4.08
CA THR A 92 -16.09 57.56 3.56
C THR A 92 -14.57 57.35 3.59
N ASP A 93 -13.82 57.64 2.53
CA ASP A 93 -13.90 58.84 1.69
C ASP A 93 -13.50 58.57 0.23
N GLU A 94 -14.07 59.37 -0.65
CA GLU A 94 -13.80 59.43 -2.09
C GLU A 94 -12.44 60.11 -2.39
N VAL A 95 -12.10 60.14 -3.69
CA VAL A 95 -11.32 61.18 -4.41
C VAL A 95 -9.89 60.84 -4.86
N GLU A 96 -9.80 60.60 -6.19
CA GLU A 96 -8.79 60.94 -7.22
C GLU A 96 -7.27 60.93 -6.94
N ALA A 97 -6.51 60.23 -7.80
CA ALA A 97 -5.91 60.78 -9.02
C ALA A 97 -5.26 59.69 -9.90
#